data_AF-A0A7Y3D8R4-F1
#
_entry.id   AF-A0A7Y3D8R4-F1
#
_cell.length_a   1.000
_cell.length_b   1.000
_cell.length_c   1.000
_cell.angle_alpha   90.00
_cell.angle_beta   90.00
_cell.angle_gamma   90.00
#
_symmetry.space_group_name_H-M   'P 1'
#
loop_
_entity.id
_entity.type
_entity.pdbx_description
1 polymer ?
#
loop_
_entity_poly.entity_id
_entity_poly.type
_entity_poly.pdbx_seq_one_letter_code
_entity_poly.pdbx_strand_id
1 'polypeptide(L)'
;MSRRVRITEVLTFLGVDRGELLESLREEGLFEADELPPEEAEELRVAAVLMQDLGVNAAGVEVVLRLRRRLMLLQGAAEEALRRRALDERGPRRR
;
A
#
# COMPACT_ATOMS: atom_id res chain seq x y z
N MET A 1 8.92 11.17 -14.81
CA MET A 1 9.71 11.39 -13.59
C MET A 1 8.82 11.10 -12.40
N SER A 2 9.09 10.03 -11.63
CA SER A 2 8.29 9.73 -10.44
C SER A 2 8.65 10.70 -9.33
N ARG A 3 7.67 11.48 -8.87
CA ARG A 3 7.84 12.42 -7.75
C ARG A 3 8.17 11.63 -6.49
N ARG A 4 9.36 11.85 -5.91
CA ARG A 4 9.74 11.29 -4.61
C ARG A 4 9.15 12.16 -3.51
N VAL A 5 8.71 11.53 -2.42
CA VAL A 5 8.14 12.17 -1.24
C VAL A 5 8.99 11.79 -0.03
N ARG A 6 9.37 12.76 0.80
CA ARG A 6 10.16 12.47 2.00
C ARG A 6 9.26 11.96 3.11
N ILE A 7 9.68 10.90 3.81
CA ILE A 7 8.93 10.33 4.95
C ILE A 7 8.62 11.40 5.99
N THR A 8 9.61 12.25 6.28
CA THR A 8 9.49 13.33 7.27
C THR A 8 8.38 14.31 6.91
N GLU A 9 8.16 14.60 5.63
CA GLU A 9 7.07 15.48 5.18
C GLU A 9 5.70 14.83 5.40
N VAL A 10 5.58 13.53 5.09
CA VAL A 10 4.35 12.75 5.31
C VAL A 10 4.00 12.72 6.80
N LEU A 11 4.94 12.34 7.66
CA LEU A 11 4.71 12.26 9.11
C LEU A 11 4.39 13.62 9.72
N THR A 12 5.05 14.68 9.25
CA THR A 12 4.75 16.06 9.68
C THR A 12 3.32 16.46 9.34
N PHE A 13 2.89 16.18 8.11
CA PHE A 13 1.54 16.49 7.66
C PHE A 13 0.47 15.76 8.49
N LEU A 14 0.79 14.55 8.95
CA LEU A 14 -0.11 13.74 9.77
C LEU A 14 -0.08 14.11 11.26
N GLY A 15 0.81 15.02 11.69
CA GLY A 15 0.94 15.39 13.10
C GLY A 15 1.42 14.25 13.99
N VAL A 16 2.14 13.28 13.41
CA VAL A 16 2.67 12.09 14.12
C VAL A 16 4.01 12.44 14.74
N ASP A 17 4.25 12.01 15.99
CA ASP A 17 5.56 12.14 16.61
C ASP A 17 6.57 11.21 15.91
N ARG A 18 7.56 11.81 15.27
CA ARG A 18 8.27 11.21 14.12
C ARG A 18 9.21 10.06 14.50
N GLY A 19 9.68 10.03 15.75
CA GLY A 19 10.71 9.10 16.20
C GLY A 19 10.17 7.69 16.41
N GLU A 20 9.27 7.53 17.39
CA GLU A 20 8.84 6.23 17.89
C GLU A 20 8.07 5.42 16.83
N LEU A 21 7.19 6.07 16.06
CA LEU A 21 6.40 5.39 15.03
C LEU A 21 7.29 4.89 13.88
N LEU A 22 8.21 5.73 13.40
CA LEU A 22 9.08 5.36 12.29
C LEU A 22 10.08 4.27 12.70
N GLU A 23 10.63 4.35 13.91
CA GLU A 23 11.49 3.30 14.47
C GLU A 23 10.75 1.96 14.54
N SER A 24 9.55 1.96 15.13
CA SER A 24 8.72 0.74 15.24
C SER A 24 8.40 0.13 13.87
N LEU A 25 8.10 0.96 12.86
CA LEU A 25 7.85 0.49 11.49
C LEU A 25 9.13 -0.11 10.85
N ARG A 26 10.29 0.50 11.09
CA ARG A 26 11.57 0.03 10.57
C ARG A 26 12.02 -1.28 11.21
N GLU A 27 11.72 -1.50 12.49
CA GLU A 27 11.96 -2.80 13.15
C GLU A 27 11.24 -3.96 12.44
N GLU A 28 10.08 -3.68 11.85
CA GLU A 28 9.30 -4.64 11.06
C GLU A 28 9.72 -4.67 9.57
N GLY A 29 10.80 -3.97 9.20
CA GLY A 29 11.30 -3.89 7.83
C GLY A 29 10.44 -3.03 6.90
N LEU A 30 9.61 -2.13 7.44
CA LEU A 30 8.77 -1.22 6.66
C LEU A 30 9.42 0.16 6.52
N PHE A 31 9.28 0.77 5.35
CA PHE A 31 9.69 2.16 5.08
C PHE A 31 11.16 2.47 5.46
N GLU A 32 12.08 1.57 5.09
CA GLU A 32 13.51 1.74 5.40
C GLU A 32 14.14 2.96 4.70
N ALA A 33 13.67 3.30 3.50
CA ALA A 33 14.17 4.44 2.73
C ALA A 33 13.57 5.76 3.21
N ASP A 34 14.36 6.84 3.26
CA ASP A 34 13.87 8.18 3.65
C ASP A 34 13.00 8.85 2.57
N GLU A 35 13.06 8.35 1.32
CA GLU A 35 12.30 8.85 0.18
C GLU A 35 11.44 7.75 -0.46
N LEU A 36 10.13 7.98 -0.44
CA LEU A 36 9.13 7.06 -0.94
C LEU A 36 8.56 7.51 -2.30
N PRO A 37 8.20 6.58 -3.19
CA PRO A 37 7.27 6.89 -4.28
C PRO A 37 5.88 7.28 -3.72
N PRO A 38 5.01 7.92 -4.51
CA PRO A 38 3.71 8.40 -4.04
C PRO A 38 2.81 7.28 -3.49
N GLU A 39 2.90 6.08 -4.07
CA GLU A 39 2.14 4.90 -3.64
C GLU A 39 2.57 4.41 -2.24
N GLU A 40 3.87 4.37 -1.97
CA GLU A 40 4.39 4.00 -0.64
C GLU A 40 4.15 5.12 0.39
N ALA A 41 4.17 6.39 -0.02
CA ALA A 41 3.77 7.49 0.87
C ALA A 41 2.30 7.37 1.31
N GLU A 42 1.42 6.88 0.43
CA GLU A 42 0.04 6.55 0.77
C GLU A 42 -0.05 5.32 1.69
N GLU A 43 0.80 4.29 1.50
CA GLU A 43 0.91 3.18 2.45
C GLU A 43 1.37 3.66 3.84
N LEU A 44 2.33 4.57 3.92
CA LEU A 44 2.80 5.19 5.18
C LEU A 44 1.68 5.97 5.86
N ARG A 45 0.87 6.70 5.08
CA ARG A 45 -0.31 7.40 5.61
C ARG A 45 -1.30 6.44 6.25
N VAL A 46 -1.60 5.33 5.57
CA VAL A 46 -2.49 4.30 6.11
C VAL A 46 -1.89 3.66 7.37
N ALA A 47 -0.60 3.33 7.36
CA ALA A 47 0.11 2.80 8.52
C ALA A 47 -0.01 3.72 9.74
N ALA A 48 0.26 5.01 9.57
CA ALA A 48 0.15 6.00 10.63
C ALA A 48 -1.27 6.05 11.23
N VAL A 49 -2.31 6.08 10.37
CA VAL A 49 -3.71 6.08 10.81
C VAL A 49 -4.06 4.80 11.59
N LEU A 50 -3.63 3.63 11.11
CA LEU A 50 -3.87 2.36 11.80
C LEU A 50 -3.25 2.35 13.21
N MET A 51 -2.05 2.91 13.35
CA MET A 51 -1.36 2.95 14.64
C MET A 51 -1.97 3.99 15.59
N GLN A 52 -2.24 5.21 15.09
CA GLN A 52 -2.72 6.31 15.92
C GLN A 52 -4.20 6.19 16.29
N ASP A 53 -5.06 5.90 15.31
CA ASP A 53 -6.51 5.98 15.51
C ASP A 53 -7.09 4.64 15.98
N LEU A 54 -6.46 3.53 15.59
CA LEU A 54 -6.96 2.18 15.88
C LEU A 54 -6.08 1.39 16.87
N GLY A 55 -4.95 1.96 17.31
CA GLY A 55 -4.05 1.33 18.28
C GLY A 55 -3.36 0.06 17.76
N VAL A 56 -3.21 -0.08 16.45
CA VAL A 56 -2.51 -1.21 15.83
C VAL A 56 -1.01 -1.05 16.04
N ASN A 57 -0.29 -2.12 16.33
CA ASN A 57 1.17 -2.08 16.44
C ASN A 57 1.85 -2.25 15.06
N ALA A 58 3.15 -1.99 14.96
CA ALA A 58 3.88 -2.07 13.69
C ALA A 58 3.80 -3.46 13.03
N ALA A 59 3.92 -4.55 13.80
CA ALA A 59 3.74 -5.91 13.29
C ALA A 59 2.34 -6.11 12.66
N GLY A 60 1.29 -5.57 13.29
CA GLY A 60 -0.07 -5.59 12.76
C GLY A 60 -0.20 -4.78 11.47
N VAL A 61 0.47 -3.63 11.38
CA VAL A 61 0.54 -2.83 10.15
C VAL A 61 1.20 -3.62 9.02
N GLU A 62 2.32 -4.31 9.27
CA GLU A 62 2.97 -5.18 8.27
C GLU A 62 1.97 -6.19 7.70
N VAL A 63 1.24 -6.88 8.58
CA VAL A 63 0.26 -7.87 8.19
C VAL A 63 -0.84 -7.23 7.34
N VAL A 64 -1.38 -6.08 7.75
CA VAL A 64 -2.43 -5.38 7.00
C VAL A 64 -1.93 -4.95 5.62
N LEU A 65 -0.75 -4.35 5.52
CA LEU A 65 -0.19 -3.90 4.24
C LEU A 65 0.10 -5.10 3.33
N ARG A 66 0.66 -6.19 3.86
CA ARG A 66 0.89 -7.43 3.12
C ARG A 66 -0.40 -8.03 2.59
N LEU A 67 -1.45 -8.12 3.42
CA LEU A 67 -2.75 -8.61 3.00
C LEU A 67 -3.39 -7.70 1.95
N ARG A 68 -3.30 -6.38 2.12
CA ARG A 68 -3.79 -5.39 1.16
C ARG A 68 -3.11 -5.56 -0.21
N ARG A 69 -1.79 -5.70 -0.26
CA ARG A 69 -1.05 -5.98 -1.50
C ARG A 69 -1.49 -7.29 -2.15
N ARG A 70 -1.66 -8.35 -1.36
CA ARG A 70 -2.15 -9.64 -1.87
C ARG A 70 -3.56 -9.54 -2.44
N LEU A 71 -4.45 -8.79 -1.80
CA LEU A 71 -5.81 -8.54 -2.30
C LEU A 71 -5.80 -7.79 -3.63
N MET A 72 -4.98 -6.74 -3.76
CA MET A 72 -4.84 -6.01 -5.04
C MET A 72 -4.35 -6.91 -6.17
N LEU A 73 -3.37 -7.78 -5.91
CA LEU A 73 -2.88 -8.75 -6.90
C LEU A 73 -3.98 -9.73 -7.34
N LEU A 74 -4.73 -10.29 -6.38
CA LEU A 74 -5.82 -11.21 -6.67
C LEU A 74 -6.96 -10.53 -7.45
N GLN A 75 -7.31 -9.30 -7.08
CA GLN A 75 -8.32 -8.52 -7.79
C GLN A 75 -7.89 -8.25 -9.23
N GLY A 76 -6.64 -7.80 -9.44
CA GLY A 76 -6.10 -7.56 -10.79
C GLY A 76 -6.11 -8.82 -11.66
N ALA A 77 -5.74 -9.98 -11.09
CA ALA A 77 -5.79 -11.25 -11.79
C ALA A 77 -7.23 -11.67 -12.16
N ALA A 78 -8.19 -11.43 -11.25
CA ALA A 78 -9.60 -11.72 -11.49
C ALA A 78 -10.18 -10.82 -12.61
N GLU A 79 -9.89 -9.52 -12.56
CA GLU A 79 -10.30 -8.56 -13.60
C GLU A 79 -9.74 -8.94 -14.97
N GLU A 80 -8.46 -9.30 -15.03
CA GLU A 80 -7.79 -9.74 -16.26
C GLU A 80 -8.42 -11.02 -16.81
N ALA A 81 -8.71 -12.01 -15.96
CA ALA A 81 -9.39 -13.24 -16.35
C ALA A 81 -10.79 -12.97 -16.93
N LEU A 82 -11.56 -12.05 -16.32
CA LEU A 82 -12.86 -11.64 -16.82
C LEU A 82 -12.76 -10.89 -18.16
N ARG A 83 -11.78 -9.98 -18.31
CA ARG A 83 -11.52 -9.27 -19.58
C ARG A 83 -11.21 -10.25 -20.71
N ARG A 84 -10.37 -11.25 -20.47
CA ARG A 84 -10.03 -12.29 -21.46
C ARG A 84 -11.26 -13.05 -21.93
N ARG A 85 -12.09 -13.54 -21.00
CA ARG A 85 -13.34 -14.24 -21.34
C ARG A 85 -14.30 -13.36 -22.15
N ALA A 86 -14.45 -12.10 -21.77
CA ALA A 86 -15.31 -11.16 -22.48
C ALA A 86 -14.83 -10.89 -23.92
N LEU A 87 -13.52 -10.95 -24.19
CA LEU A 87 -12.96 -10.82 -25.53
C LEU A 87 -13.17 -12.10 -26.36
N ASP A 88 -12.97 -13.27 -25.75
CA ASP A 88 -13.19 -14.57 -26.40
C ASP A 88 -14.65 -14.78 -26.83
N GLU A 89 -15.61 -14.40 -25.97
CA GLU A 89 -17.05 -14.47 -26.27
C GLU A 89 -17.50 -13.49 -27.37
N ARG A 90 -16.69 -12.47 -27.66
CA ARG A 90 -16.92 -11.50 -28.74
C ARG A 90 -16.20 -11.88 -30.05
N GLY A 91 -15.36 -12.93 -30.05
CA GLY A 91 -14.81 -13.54 -31.25
C GLY A 91 -15.91 -14.08 -32.16
N PRO A 92 -15.73 -14.10 -33.49
CA PRO A 92 -16.83 -14.16 -34.44
C PRO A 92 -17.65 -15.42 -34.20
N ARG A 93 -18.94 -15.24 -33.91
CA ARG A 93 -19.95 -16.29 -34.07
C ARG A 93 -19.85 -16.78 -35.51
N ARG A 94 -19.06 -17.85 -35.72
CA ARG A 94 -18.98 -18.55 -36.99
C ARG A 94 -20.40 -19.02 -37.30
N ARG A 95 -21.00 -18.36 -38.29
CA ARG A 95 -22.14 -18.87 -39.04
C ARG A 95 -21.73 -20.13 -39.78
#